data_AF-A0A7S1UT43-F1
#
_entry.id   AF-A0A7S1UT43-F1
#
_cell.length_a   1.000
_cell.length_b   1.000
_cell.length_c   1.000
_cell.angle_alpha   90.00
_cell.angle_beta   90.00
_cell.angle_gamma   90.00
#
_symmetry.space_group_name_H-M   'P 1'
#
loop_
_entity.id
_entity.type
_entity.pdbx_description
1 polymer ?
#
loop_
_entity_poly.entity_id
_entity_poly.type
_entity_poly.pdbx_seq_one_letter_code
_entity_poly.pdbx_strand_id
1 'polypeptide(L)'
;MKERITVLLALLHVSTSFTMAAAAKPIKTVAIVGGTHGNEYTGVWCVKSLEENEASSASPSLKRTYPSLSISTLIGNPQAFLANRRFLDTDLNREFSLGKLT
;
A
#
# COMPACT_ATOMS: atom_id res chain seq x y z
N MET A 1 14.82 -18.40 -59.02
CA MET A 1 14.54 -19.85 -59.06
C MET A 1 14.75 -20.43 -57.66
N LYS A 2 13.77 -21.24 -57.20
CA LYS A 2 13.62 -21.92 -55.89
C LYS A 2 13.04 -21.03 -54.78
N GLU A 3 11.74 -20.76 -54.75
CA GLU A 3 10.59 -21.62 -54.37
C GLU A 3 10.57 -22.08 -52.89
N ARG A 4 9.56 -21.56 -52.17
CA ARG A 4 8.63 -22.22 -51.21
C ARG A 4 9.27 -22.81 -49.94
N ILE A 5 8.78 -22.48 -48.74
CA ILE A 5 7.55 -23.05 -48.16
C ILE A 5 6.97 -22.07 -47.11
N THR A 6 5.74 -21.61 -47.35
CA THR A 6 4.90 -20.91 -46.37
C THR A 6 4.03 -21.96 -45.68
N VAL A 7 4.25 -22.22 -44.39
CA VAL A 7 3.33 -23.03 -43.58
C VAL A 7 2.28 -22.08 -43.00
N LEU A 8 1.10 -22.08 -43.62
CA LEU A 8 -0.08 -21.36 -43.14
C LEU A 8 -0.69 -22.16 -41.98
N LEU A 9 -0.35 -21.82 -40.75
CA LEU A 9 -1.03 -22.34 -39.56
C LEU A 9 -2.36 -21.58 -39.41
N ALA A 10 -3.44 -22.16 -39.94
CA ALA A 10 -4.80 -21.67 -39.72
C ALA A 10 -5.21 -21.96 -38.26
N LEU A 11 -4.86 -21.05 -37.36
CA LEU A 11 -5.42 -21.01 -36.00
C LEU A 11 -6.85 -20.46 -36.09
N LEU A 12 -7.82 -21.34 -35.84
CA LEU A 12 -9.21 -20.97 -35.62
C LEU A 12 -9.29 -19.82 -34.61
N HIS A 13 -9.72 -18.66 -35.07
CA HIS A 13 -10.12 -17.57 -34.20
C HIS A 13 -11.45 -17.95 -33.57
N VAL A 14 -11.38 -18.63 -32.41
CA VAL A 14 -12.49 -18.62 -31.47
C VAL A 14 -12.53 -17.21 -30.92
N SER A 15 -13.35 -16.35 -31.51
CA SER A 15 -13.67 -15.02 -31.00
C SER A 15 -14.50 -15.15 -29.73
N THR A 16 -13.89 -15.57 -28.62
CA THR A 16 -14.45 -15.33 -27.30
C THR A 16 -14.42 -13.82 -27.09
N SER A 17 -15.57 -13.19 -27.24
CA SER A 17 -15.77 -11.81 -26.75
C SER A 17 -15.69 -11.87 -25.23
N PHE A 18 -14.47 -11.78 -24.71
CA PHE A 18 -14.23 -11.59 -23.29
C PHE A 18 -14.56 -10.12 -23.01
N THR A 19 -15.67 -9.87 -22.33
CA THR A 19 -15.90 -8.57 -21.69
C THR A 19 -14.78 -8.39 -20.68
N MET A 20 -13.76 -7.62 -21.05
CA MET A 20 -12.75 -7.16 -20.11
C MET A 20 -13.49 -6.35 -19.05
N ALA A 21 -13.60 -6.89 -17.83
CA ALA A 21 -13.92 -6.08 -16.68
C ALA A 21 -12.96 -4.88 -16.72
N ALA A 22 -13.51 -3.66 -16.61
CA ALA A 22 -12.68 -2.46 -16.62
C ALA A 22 -11.56 -2.65 -15.60
N ALA A 23 -10.31 -2.65 -16.07
CA ALA A 23 -9.17 -2.88 -15.19
C ALA A 23 -9.23 -1.83 -14.07
N ALA A 24 -9.26 -2.30 -12.82
CA ALA A 24 -9.34 -1.42 -11.66
C ALA A 24 -8.18 -0.41 -11.73
N LYS A 25 -8.50 0.87 -11.49
CA LYS A 25 -7.49 1.93 -11.48
C LYS A 25 -6.39 1.56 -10.47
N PRO A 26 -5.10 1.53 -10.85
CA PRO A 26 -4.03 1.13 -9.95
C PRO A 26 -3.90 2.10 -8.77
N ILE A 27 -3.68 1.56 -7.57
CA ILE A 27 -3.36 2.36 -6.38
C ILE A 27 -2.00 3.04 -6.57
N LYS A 28 -1.93 4.32 -6.24
CA LYS A 28 -0.71 5.14 -6.36
C LYS A 28 -0.20 5.68 -5.03
N THR A 29 -1.05 5.74 -4.02
CA THR A 29 -0.75 6.34 -2.73
C THR A 29 -1.13 5.38 -1.62
N VAL A 30 -0.20 5.16 -0.69
CA VAL A 30 -0.38 4.26 0.46
C VAL A 30 0.06 4.98 1.72
N ALA A 31 -0.74 4.92 2.77
CA ALA A 31 -0.35 5.37 4.10
C ALA A 31 -0.19 4.16 5.01
N ILE A 32 0.93 4.10 5.73
CA ILE A 32 1.21 3.10 6.77
C ILE A 32 1.10 3.80 8.11
N VAL A 33 0.06 3.46 8.88
CA VAL A 33 -0.21 4.10 10.17
C VAL A 33 0.00 3.08 11.28
N GLY A 34 0.95 3.38 12.17
CA GLY A 34 1.23 2.62 13.38
C GLY A 34 0.78 3.37 14.62
N GLY A 35 0.55 2.68 15.74
CA GLY A 35 0.22 3.34 17.00
C GLY A 35 -1.12 4.09 17.00
N THR A 36 -2.13 3.58 16.29
CA THR A 36 -3.52 4.07 16.42
C THR A 36 -4.00 3.97 17.87
N HIS A 37 -3.65 2.86 18.53
CA HIS A 37 -3.68 2.78 19.99
C HIS A 37 -2.26 2.93 20.53
N GLY A 38 -2.09 3.79 21.54
CA GLY A 38 -0.77 4.18 22.02
C GLY A 38 0.03 3.06 22.70
N ASN A 39 -0.63 2.03 23.23
CA ASN A 39 0.02 0.89 23.88
C ASN A 39 0.27 -0.32 22.94
N GLU A 40 0.00 -0.19 21.64
CA GLU A 40 0.30 -1.21 20.63
C GLU A 40 1.65 -0.95 19.96
N TYR A 41 2.72 -1.26 20.70
CA TYR A 41 4.11 -0.91 20.33
C TYR A 41 4.58 -1.44 18.98
N THR A 42 4.13 -2.62 18.55
CA THR A 42 4.57 -3.23 17.29
C THR A 42 4.35 -2.29 16.11
N GLY A 43 3.17 -1.66 16.01
CA GLY A 43 2.88 -0.72 14.92
C GLY A 43 3.79 0.50 14.94
N VAL A 44 4.07 1.05 16.12
CA VAL A 44 4.98 2.20 16.28
C VAL A 44 6.40 1.84 15.85
N TRP A 45 6.90 0.68 16.26
CA TRP A 45 8.24 0.24 15.89
C TRP A 45 8.37 -0.13 14.42
N CYS A 46 7.34 -0.70 13.80
CA CYS A 46 7.31 -0.89 12.35
C CYS A 46 7.46 0.46 11.62
N VAL A 47 6.70 1.49 12.00
CA VAL A 47 6.81 2.82 11.40
C VAL A 47 8.21 3.39 11.56
N LYS A 48 8.77 3.38 12.78
CA LYS A 48 10.13 3.88 13.04
C LYS A 48 11.19 3.14 12.23
N SER A 49 11.10 1.82 12.17
CA SER A 49 12.06 1.02 11.39
C SER A 49 11.96 1.31 9.89
N LEU A 50 10.76 1.54 9.36
CA LEU A 50 10.59 1.96 7.96
C LEU A 50 11.20 3.33 7.69
N GLU A 51 11.02 4.30 8.60
CA GLU A 51 11.60 5.64 8.49
C GLU A 51 13.13 5.63 8.59
N GLU A 52 13.69 4.82 9.50
CA GLU A 52 15.13 4.60 9.62
C GLU A 52 15.71 3.96 8.34
N ASN A 53 15.00 3.01 7.73
CA ASN A 53 15.40 2.38 6.47
C ASN A 53 15.31 3.34 5.27
N GLU A 54 14.43 4.34 5.30
CA GLU A 54 14.44 5.41 4.28
C GLU A 54 15.67 6.32 4.42
N ALA A 55 16.12 6.59 5.65
CA ALA A 55 17.27 7.45 5.92
C ALA A 55 18.63 6.74 5.74
N SER A 56 18.66 5.42 5.87
CA SER A 56 19.87 4.60 5.79
C SER A 56 20.11 4.04 4.39
N SER A 57 21.38 3.94 3.98
CA SER A 57 21.77 3.22 2.75
C SER A 57 21.95 1.72 2.96
N ALA A 58 21.94 1.24 4.21
CA ALA A 58 22.24 -0.15 4.55
C ALA A 58 21.10 -1.14 4.23
N SER A 59 19.86 -0.66 4.08
CA SER A 59 18.68 -1.49 3.81
C SER A 59 17.87 -0.97 2.61
N PRO A 60 17.09 -1.84 1.92
CA PRO A 60 16.13 -1.43 0.91
C PRO A 60 15.07 -0.49 1.48
N SER A 61 15.07 0.76 1.02
CA SER A 61 13.99 1.70 1.31
C SER A 61 12.70 1.29 0.58
N LEU A 62 11.54 1.63 1.15
CA LEU A 62 10.23 1.47 0.51
C LEU A 62 10.18 2.16 -0.85
N LYS A 63 10.76 3.37 -0.96
CA LYS A 63 10.82 4.09 -2.23
C LYS A 63 11.60 3.33 -3.31
N ARG A 64 12.67 2.64 -2.92
CA ARG A 64 13.47 1.81 -3.84
C ARG A 64 12.76 0.50 -4.18
N THR A 65 12.11 -0.11 -3.19
CA THR A 65 11.43 -1.41 -3.33
C THR A 65 10.13 -1.28 -4.15
N TYR A 66 9.41 -0.18 -3.99
CA TYR A 66 8.11 0.07 -4.61
C TYR A 66 8.08 1.43 -5.34
N PRO A 67 8.84 1.61 -6.43
CA PRO A 67 9.01 2.91 -7.10
C PRO A 67 7.74 3.45 -7.76
N SER A 68 6.71 2.62 -7.93
CA SER A 68 5.42 3.00 -8.51
C SER A 68 4.41 3.53 -7.48
N LEU A 69 4.75 3.46 -6.19
CA LEU A 69 3.91 3.89 -5.07
C LEU A 69 4.50 5.12 -4.37
N SER A 70 3.63 6.06 -4.03
CA SER A 70 3.92 7.10 -3.04
C SER A 70 3.49 6.59 -1.67
N ILE A 71 4.47 6.24 -0.82
CA ILE A 71 4.22 5.66 0.50
C ILE A 71 4.57 6.68 1.59
N SER A 72 3.65 6.93 2.51
CA SER A 72 3.89 7.73 3.72
C SER A 72 3.72 6.88 4.98
N THR A 73 4.44 7.24 6.03
CA THR A 73 4.35 6.63 7.36
C THR A 73 3.84 7.66 8.38
N LEU A 74 3.14 7.19 9.42
CA LEU A 74 2.62 8.05 10.48
C LEU A 74 2.44 7.29 11.80
N ILE A 75 2.72 7.97 12.92
CA ILE A 75 2.22 7.56 14.24
C ILE A 75 0.82 8.14 14.45
N GLY A 76 -0.20 7.28 14.50
CA GLY A 76 -1.61 7.69 14.51
C GLY A 76 -2.03 8.43 15.79
N ASN A 77 -1.60 7.97 16.97
CA ASN A 77 -1.92 8.58 18.24
C ASN A 77 -0.66 8.84 19.10
N PRO A 78 0.14 9.87 18.78
CA PRO A 78 1.42 10.12 19.44
C PRO A 78 1.24 10.44 20.93
N GLN A 79 0.16 11.13 21.32
CA GLN A 79 -0.07 11.49 22.72
C GLN A 79 -0.46 10.27 23.57
N ALA A 80 -1.29 9.36 23.04
CA ALA A 80 -1.57 8.09 23.72
C ALA A 80 -0.33 7.20 23.81
N PHE A 81 0.52 7.20 22.77
CA PHE A 81 1.79 6.47 22.79
C PHE A 81 2.73 6.99 23.86
N LEU A 82 2.92 8.31 23.96
CA LEU A 82 3.73 8.95 25.02
C LEU A 82 3.20 8.62 26.42
N ALA A 83 1.89 8.47 26.59
CA ALA A 83 1.27 8.09 27.85
C ALA A 83 1.24 6.57 28.13
N ASN A 84 1.70 5.72 27.20
CA ASN A 84 1.52 4.27 27.24
C ASN A 84 0.06 3.87 27.55
N ARG A 85 -0.89 4.50 26.84
CA ARG A 85 -2.32 4.21 26.98
C ARG A 85 -2.92 3.86 25.63
N ARG A 86 -4.02 3.10 25.65
CA ARG A 86 -4.79 2.79 24.43
C ARG A 86 -5.24 4.07 23.73
N PHE A 87 -5.81 5.01 24.50
CA PHE A 87 -6.18 6.36 24.08
C PHE A 87 -6.16 7.31 25.30
N LEU A 88 -6.29 8.63 25.07
CA LEU A 88 -6.40 9.62 26.15
C LEU A 88 -7.86 9.92 26.50
N ASP A 89 -8.63 10.42 25.54
CA ASP A 89 -10.03 10.81 25.75
C ASP A 89 -11.00 9.77 25.20
N THR A 90 -10.92 9.49 23.88
CA THR A 90 -11.75 8.51 23.18
C THR A 90 -10.91 7.60 22.29
N ASP A 91 -11.44 6.42 21.96
CA ASP A 91 -10.76 5.47 21.08
C ASP A 91 -10.68 6.05 19.65
N LEU A 92 -9.49 6.47 19.23
CA LEU A 92 -9.23 7.06 17.91
C LEU A 92 -9.80 6.21 16.76
N ASN A 93 -9.77 4.88 16.89
CA ASN A 93 -10.30 3.96 15.89
C ASN A 93 -11.84 3.87 15.88
N ARG A 94 -12.53 4.80 16.55
CA ARG A 94 -13.99 4.98 16.59
C ARG A 94 -14.42 6.43 16.29
N GLU A 95 -13.47 7.30 15.93
CA GLU A 95 -13.70 8.73 15.71
C GLU A 95 -13.79 9.15 14.24
N PHE A 96 -13.72 8.20 13.30
CA PHE A 96 -13.76 8.48 11.85
C PHE A 96 -15.11 8.21 11.17
N SER A 97 -16.22 8.27 11.92
CA SER A 97 -17.55 8.28 11.28
C SER A 97 -17.82 9.63 10.63
N LEU A 98 -18.65 9.66 9.58
CA LEU A 98 -18.92 10.91 8.85
C LEU A 98 -19.42 12.02 9.79
N GLY A 99 -20.37 11.72 10.68
CA GLY A 99 -20.93 12.69 11.63
C GLY A 99 -19.96 13.19 12.71
N LYS A 100 -18.75 12.61 12.83
CA LYS A 100 -17.69 13.10 13.71
C LYS A 100 -16.61 13.90 12.95
N LEU A 101 -16.59 13.80 11.63
CA LEU A 101 -15.63 14.47 10.74
C LEU A 101 -16.20 15.70 10.04
N THR A 102 -17.53 15.86 10.06
CA THR A 102 -18.26 17.02 9.54
C THR A 102 -18.66 17.96 10.66
#